data_AF-A0A7W0GP35-F1
#
_entry.id   AF-A0A7W0GP35-F1
#
_cell.length_a   1.000
_cell.length_b   1.000
_cell.length_c   1.000
_cell.angle_alpha   90.00
_cell.angle_beta   90.00
_cell.angle_gamma   90.00
#
_symmetry.space_group_name_H-M   'P 1'
#
loop_
_entity.id
_entity.type
_entity.pdbx_description
1 polymer ?
#
loop_
_entity_poly.entity_id
_entity_poly.type
_entity_poly.pdbx_seq_one_letter_code
_entity_poly.pdbx_strand_id
1 'polypeptide(L)'
;MVKQEEQVRFYAISVDSPAESKQFAEQIAADGEGEVNFAILSDPGHRVIDAYGVRDSAYNGQKFEGIPHATVYLVDKDGRVAWTRIETDYKQRPNNQEVGSALKNLRLVQQ
;
A
#
# COMPACT_ATOMS: atom_id res chain seq x y z
N MET A 1 -4.95 -11.97 4.36
CA MET A 1 -4.49 -10.89 5.26
C MET A 1 -3.36 -11.41 6.14
N VAL A 2 -2.20 -10.74 6.15
CA VAL A 2 -1.19 -10.96 7.20
C VAL A 2 -1.85 -10.58 8.53
N LYS A 3 -1.81 -11.46 9.54
CA LYS A 3 -2.38 -11.14 10.87
C LYS A 3 -1.70 -9.88 11.40
N GLN A 4 -2.47 -8.96 11.99
CA GLN A 4 -1.92 -7.89 12.82
C GLN A 4 -1.26 -8.53 14.04
N GLU A 5 0.01 -8.89 13.90
CA GLU A 5 0.86 -9.15 15.04
C GLU A 5 1.30 -7.80 15.58
N GLU A 6 1.24 -7.62 16.90
CA GLU A 6 1.30 -6.37 17.69
C GLU A 6 2.44 -5.36 17.39
N GLN A 7 3.31 -5.61 16.39
CA GLN A 7 4.41 -4.73 16.01
C GLN A 7 4.42 -4.30 14.54
N VAL A 8 3.40 -4.61 13.74
CA VAL A 8 3.33 -4.18 12.32
C VAL A 8 2.09 -3.35 12.07
N ARG A 9 2.29 -2.13 11.56
CA ARG A 9 1.21 -1.24 11.15
C ARG A 9 1.10 -1.26 9.63
N PHE A 10 -0.13 -1.40 9.15
CA PHE A 10 -0.46 -1.36 7.73
C PHE A 10 -1.06 0.00 7.38
N TYR A 11 -0.65 0.53 6.23
CA TYR A 11 -1.18 1.75 5.64
C TYR A 11 -1.40 1.48 4.15
N ALA A 12 -2.59 1.77 3.65
CA ALA A 12 -2.84 1.90 2.22
C ALA A 12 -2.79 3.39 1.85
N ILE A 13 -2.25 3.71 0.68
CA ILE A 13 -2.12 5.09 0.19
C ILE A 13 -2.62 5.14 -1.24
N SER A 14 -3.51 6.08 -1.56
CA SER A 14 -3.99 6.33 -2.92
C SER A 14 -4.25 7.82 -3.16
N VAL A 15 -4.52 8.19 -4.41
CA VAL A 15 -4.91 9.56 -4.78
C VAL A 15 -6.35 9.92 -4.37
N ASP A 16 -7.11 8.93 -3.88
CA ASP A 16 -8.51 9.12 -3.50
C ASP A 16 -8.61 10.07 -2.31
N SER A 17 -9.68 10.87 -2.27
CA SER A 17 -10.00 11.71 -1.12
C SER A 17 -10.33 10.87 0.12
N PRO A 18 -10.33 11.45 1.33
CA PRO A 18 -10.75 10.73 2.54
C PRO A 18 -12.19 10.21 2.45
N ALA A 19 -13.07 10.92 1.74
CA ALA A 19 -14.47 10.51 1.55
C ALA A 19 -14.57 9.28 0.64
N GLU A 20 -13.87 9.28 -0.49
CA GLU A 20 -13.80 8.14 -1.41
C GLU A 20 -13.16 6.92 -0.74
N SER A 21 -12.06 7.13 0.01
CA SER A 21 -11.40 6.07 0.79
C SER A 21 -12.33 5.46 1.85
N LYS A 22 -13.13 6.29 2.53
CA LYS A 22 -14.14 5.81 3.49
C LYS A 22 -15.22 4.99 2.80
N GLN A 23 -15.77 5.50 1.70
CA GLN A 23 -16.78 4.79 0.92
C GLN A 23 -16.26 3.44 0.42
N PHE A 24 -15.00 3.39 -0.02
CA PHE A 24 -14.36 2.15 -0.44
C PHE A 24 -14.25 1.13 0.70
N ALA A 25 -13.82 1.56 1.90
CA ALA A 25 -13.77 0.67 3.06
C ALA A 25 -15.16 0.15 3.48
N GLU A 26 -16.18 1.00 3.43
CA GLU A 26 -17.58 0.60 3.69
C GLU A 26 -18.08 -0.41 2.65
N GLN A 27 -17.70 -0.23 1.37
CA GLN A 27 -18.05 -1.16 0.31
C GLN A 27 -17.39 -2.54 0.50
N ILE A 28 -16.09 -2.59 0.87
CA ILE A 28 -15.41 -3.85 1.20
C ILE A 28 -16.17 -4.61 2.29
N ALA A 29 -16.60 -3.91 3.34
CA ALA A 29 -17.36 -4.51 4.42
C ALA A 29 -18.74 -5.01 3.94
N ALA A 30 -19.42 -4.23 3.10
CA ALA A 30 -20.71 -4.60 2.52
C ALA A 30 -20.62 -5.80 1.57
N ASP A 31 -19.50 -5.97 0.87
CA ASP A 31 -19.22 -7.09 -0.03
C ASP A 31 -18.89 -8.40 0.72
N GLY A 32 -18.83 -8.36 2.06
CA GLY A 32 -18.62 -9.54 2.91
C GLY A 32 -17.15 -9.88 3.16
N GLU A 33 -16.21 -9.01 2.75
CA GLU A 33 -14.77 -9.19 2.93
C GLU A 33 -14.28 -8.74 4.33
N GLY A 34 -15.21 -8.25 5.16
CA GLY A 34 -14.95 -7.78 6.51
C GLY A 34 -14.52 -6.31 6.58
N GLU A 35 -14.42 -5.78 7.80
CA GLU A 35 -13.99 -4.39 8.01
C GLU A 35 -12.51 -4.20 7.69
N VAL A 36 -12.18 -3.10 7.02
CA VAL A 36 -10.79 -2.67 6.83
C VAL A 36 -10.22 -2.21 8.17
N ASN A 37 -9.29 -2.98 8.72
CA ASN A 37 -8.71 -2.76 10.04
C ASN A 37 -7.37 -2.00 10.03
N PHE A 38 -7.03 -1.35 8.92
CA PHE A 38 -5.82 -0.57 8.75
C PHE A 38 -6.14 0.80 8.15
N ALA A 39 -5.23 1.76 8.30
CA ALA A 39 -5.49 3.11 7.82
C ALA A 39 -5.39 3.19 6.29
N ILE A 40 -6.36 3.85 5.66
CA ILE A 40 -6.30 4.29 4.26
C ILE A 40 -5.99 5.77 4.27
N LEU A 41 -4.86 6.16 3.68
CA LEU A 41 -4.34 7.52 3.64
C LEU A 41 -4.55 8.12 2.24
N SER A 42 -4.95 9.38 2.23
CA SER A 42 -5.29 10.14 1.03
C SER A 42 -4.11 11.01 0.57
N ASP A 43 -3.75 10.91 -0.72
CA ASP A 43 -2.68 11.65 -1.39
C ASP A 43 -3.15 12.25 -2.74
N PRO A 44 -4.17 13.13 -2.75
CA PRO A 44 -4.78 13.65 -3.98
C PRO A 44 -3.82 14.49 -4.83
N GLY A 45 -2.78 15.04 -4.20
CA GLY A 45 -1.69 15.75 -4.87
C GLY A 45 -0.53 14.85 -5.27
N HIS A 46 -0.67 13.52 -5.16
CA HIS A 46 0.34 12.50 -5.49
C HIS A 46 1.73 12.81 -4.92
N ARG A 47 1.81 13.53 -3.80
CA ARG A 47 3.05 14.03 -3.22
C ARG A 47 3.86 12.91 -2.59
N VAL A 48 3.19 11.97 -1.95
CA VAL A 48 3.83 10.77 -1.39
C VAL A 48 4.22 9.84 -2.52
N ILE A 49 3.32 9.63 -3.49
CA ILE A 49 3.58 8.80 -4.67
C ILE A 49 4.82 9.30 -5.44
N ASP A 50 4.93 10.61 -5.66
CA ASP A 50 6.09 11.25 -6.31
C ASP A 50 7.35 11.14 -5.45
N ALA A 51 7.25 11.36 -4.14
CA ALA A 51 8.40 11.27 -3.22
C ALA A 51 9.02 9.85 -3.18
N TYR A 52 8.20 8.82 -3.37
CA TYR A 52 8.64 7.43 -3.47
C TYR A 52 9.06 7.04 -4.91
N GLY A 53 8.85 7.92 -5.89
CA GLY A 53 9.24 7.70 -7.28
C GLY A 53 8.42 6.63 -8.00
N VAL A 54 7.17 6.40 -7.57
CA VAL A 54 6.33 5.30 -8.07
C VAL A 54 5.14 5.74 -8.91
N ARG A 55 5.06 7.02 -9.28
CA ARG A 55 4.00 7.53 -10.18
C ARG A 55 4.01 6.79 -11.52
N ASP A 56 2.87 6.27 -11.94
CA ASP A 56 2.71 5.65 -13.24
C ASP A 56 2.46 6.71 -14.31
N SER A 57 3.51 7.04 -15.06
CA SER A 57 3.44 8.03 -16.14
C SER A 57 2.50 7.65 -17.29
N ALA A 58 2.11 6.37 -17.41
CA ALA A 58 1.17 5.93 -18.45
C ALA A 58 -0.22 6.56 -18.30
N TYR A 59 -0.55 7.06 -17.10
CA TYR A 59 -1.85 7.69 -16.80
C TYR A 59 -1.83 9.23 -16.85
N ASN A 60 -0.71 9.86 -17.21
CA ASN A 60 -0.64 11.31 -17.33
C ASN A 60 -1.61 11.83 -18.40
N GLY A 61 -2.42 12.84 -18.08
CA GLY A 61 -3.47 13.38 -18.94
C GLY A 61 -4.68 12.46 -19.12
N GLN A 62 -4.79 11.39 -18.33
CA GLN A 62 -5.90 10.43 -18.39
C GLN A 62 -6.79 10.52 -17.16
N LYS A 63 -7.89 9.75 -17.17
CA LYS A 63 -8.87 9.69 -16.08
C LYS A 63 -8.25 9.40 -14.70
N PHE A 64 -7.22 8.56 -14.65
CA PHE A 64 -6.56 8.12 -13.42
C PHE A 64 -5.17 8.72 -13.25
N GLU A 65 -4.99 9.98 -13.66
CA GLU A 65 -3.71 10.66 -13.51
C GLU A 65 -3.23 10.71 -12.05
N GLY A 66 -1.93 10.48 -11.85
CA GLY A 66 -1.29 10.56 -10.54
C GLY A 66 -1.28 9.24 -9.75
N ILE A 67 -1.87 8.16 -10.26
CA ILE A 67 -1.81 6.86 -9.58
C ILE A 67 -0.38 6.28 -9.56
N PRO A 68 -0.06 5.46 -8.55
CA PRO A 68 1.22 4.76 -8.51
C PRO A 68 1.19 3.47 -9.33
N HIS A 69 2.36 2.98 -9.74
CA HIS A 69 2.56 1.56 -10.01
C HIS A 69 2.17 0.74 -8.78
N ALA A 70 1.67 -0.49 -8.98
CA ALA A 70 1.28 -1.35 -7.87
C ALA A 70 2.51 -1.67 -7.01
N THR A 71 2.52 -1.14 -5.77
CA THR A 71 3.73 -1.11 -4.95
C THR A 71 3.45 -1.49 -3.49
N VAL A 72 4.39 -2.22 -2.88
CA VAL A 72 4.43 -2.46 -1.43
C VAL A 72 5.82 -2.11 -0.90
N TYR A 73 5.86 -1.34 0.18
CA TYR A 73 7.07 -1.05 0.94
C TYR A 73 7.00 -1.66 2.34
N LEU A 74 8.11 -2.24 2.78
CA LEU A 74 8.34 -2.57 4.18
C LEU A 74 9.34 -1.56 4.73
N VAL A 75 8.87 -0.76 5.69
CA VAL A 75 9.66 0.26 6.38
C VAL A 75 9.95 -0.21 7.79
N ASP A 76 11.21 -0.13 8.21
CA ASP A 76 11.62 -0.51 9.55
C ASP A 76 11.33 0.57 10.61
N LYS A 77 11.66 0.27 11.87
CA LYS A 77 11.44 1.18 13.01
C LYS A 77 12.29 2.46 12.96
N ASP A 78 13.39 2.45 12.20
CA ASP A 78 14.25 3.61 11.97
C ASP A 78 13.80 4.45 10.76
N GLY A 79 12.72 4.04 10.08
CA GLY A 79 12.19 4.70 8.90
C GLY A 79 12.92 4.34 7.59
N ARG A 80 13.72 3.28 7.57
CA ARG A 80 14.41 2.82 6.36
C ARG A 80 13.55 1.83 5.58
N VAL A 81 13.59 1.92 4.25
CA VAL A 81 12.99 0.91 3.38
C VAL A 81 13.83 -0.36 3.45
N ALA A 82 13.30 -1.38 4.11
CA ALA A 82 13.96 -2.68 4.26
C ALA A 82 13.67 -3.62 3.08
N TRP A 83 12.53 -3.44 2.42
CA TRP A 83 12.14 -4.20 1.25
C TRP A 83 11.10 -3.43 0.44
N THR A 84 11.09 -3.64 -0.88
CA THR A 84 10.09 -3.07 -1.78
C THR A 84 9.75 -4.06 -2.90
N ARG A 85 8.50 -4.00 -3.35
CA ARG A 85 8.04 -4.63 -4.59
C ARG A 85 7.28 -3.58 -5.38
N ILE A 86 7.74 -3.31 -6.60
CA ILE A 86 7.10 -2.39 -7.54
C ILE A 86 6.80 -3.22 -8.79
N GLU A 87 5.54 -3.23 -9.21
CA GLU A 87 5.07 -3.96 -10.39
C GLU A 87 4.69 -2.98 -11.50
N THR A 88 5.28 -3.17 -12.69
CA THR A 88 4.96 -2.37 -13.88
C THR A 88 3.67 -2.84 -14.56
N ASP A 89 3.22 -4.06 -14.27
CA ASP A 89 1.93 -4.59 -14.70
C ASP A 89 0.95 -4.51 -13.53
N TYR A 90 -0.08 -3.67 -13.65
CA TYR A 90 -1.09 -3.46 -12.62
C TYR A 90 -1.88 -4.74 -12.24
N LYS A 91 -1.85 -5.77 -13.10
CA LYS A 91 -2.46 -7.08 -12.84
C LYS A 91 -1.62 -7.95 -11.92
N GLN A 92 -0.33 -7.65 -11.80
CA GLN A 92 0.56 -8.32 -10.87
C GLN A 92 0.53 -7.59 -9.54
N ARG A 93 0.28 -8.35 -8.47
CA ARG A 93 0.32 -7.85 -7.10
C ARG A 93 1.09 -8.85 -6.24
N PRO A 94 1.96 -8.38 -5.33
CA PRO A 94 2.58 -9.26 -4.36
C PRO A 94 1.49 -9.97 -3.56
N ASN A 95 1.61 -11.29 -3.46
CA ASN A 95 0.68 -12.06 -2.64
C ASN A 95 1.05 -11.92 -1.15
N ASN A 96 0.10 -12.25 -0.27
CA ASN A 96 0.30 -12.13 1.18
C ASN A 96 1.48 -12.97 1.73
N GLN A 97 1.81 -14.09 1.07
CA GLN A 97 2.91 -14.97 1.51
C GLN A 97 4.26 -14.29 1.28
N GLU A 98 4.45 -13.66 0.12
CA GLU A 98 5.68 -12.92 -0.21
C GLU A 98 5.95 -11.80 0.80
N VAL A 99 4.93 -10.97 1.07
CA VAL A 99 5.01 -9.89 2.06
C VAL A 99 5.31 -10.44 3.46
N GLY A 100 4.68 -11.56 3.84
CA GLY A 100 4.93 -12.24 5.11
C GLY A 100 6.36 -12.78 5.23
N SER A 101 6.91 -13.33 4.16
CA SER A 101 8.31 -13.78 4.11
C SER A 101 9.30 -12.63 4.24
N ALA A 102 9.07 -11.53 3.54
CA ALA A 102 9.89 -10.33 3.65
C ALA A 102 9.88 -9.76 5.08
N LEU A 103 8.70 -9.71 5.71
CA LEU A 103 8.55 -9.27 7.10
C LEU A 103 9.30 -10.17 8.08
N LYS A 104 9.22 -11.49 7.91
CA LYS A 104 9.97 -12.44 8.75
C LYS A 104 11.47 -12.24 8.63
N ASN A 105 11.98 -12.03 7.42
CA ASN A 105 13.39 -11.79 7.19
C ASN A 105 13.87 -10.50 7.87
N LEU A 106 13.09 -9.41 7.78
CA LEU A 106 13.40 -8.16 8.48
C LEU A 106 13.54 -8.36 10.00
N ARG A 107 12.62 -9.12 10.61
CA ARG A 107 12.66 -9.42 12.05
C ARG A 107 13.86 -10.27 12.47
N LEU A 108 14.41 -11.11 11.60
CA LEU A 108 15.59 -11.92 11.89
C LEU A 108 16.89 -11.11 11.89
N VAL A 109 16.93 -10.00 11.15
CA VAL A 109 18.11 -9.12 11.08
C VAL A 109 18.15 -8.10 12.23
N GLN A 110 17.01 -7.86 12.89
CA GLN A 110 16.88 -6.89 14.00
C GLN A 110 16.93 -7.52 15.41
N GLN A 111 17.24 -8.82 15.49
CA GLN A 111 17.52 -9.55 16.74
C GLN A 111 19.01 -9.62 17.00
#